data_AF-A0A845LKB0-F1
#
_entry.id   AF-A0A845LKB0-F1
#
_cell.length_a   1.000
_cell.length_b   1.000
_cell.length_c   1.000
_cell.angle_alpha   90.00
_cell.angle_beta   90.00
_cell.angle_gamma   90.00
#
_symmetry.space_group_name_H-M   'P 1'
#
loop_
_entity.id
_entity.type
_entity.pdbx_description
1 polymer ?
#
loop_
_entity_poly.entity_id
_entity_poly.type
_entity_poly.pdbx_seq_one_letter_code
_entity_poly.pdbx_strand_id
1 'polypeptide(L)' 'MAQFFPREKIFPESVRDTFKYEIAEELGLTTKIQDGYWGALTASDCGRVGGKIGGSMVKAMVRRAEALLSQDGNQPLT' A
#
# COMPACT_ATOMS: atom_id res chain seq x y z
N MET A 1 9.54 -3.35 25.97
CA MET A 1 9.67 -2.26 24.99
C MET A 1 9.57 -2.86 23.61
N ALA A 2 8.57 -2.50 22.81
CA ALA A 2 8.47 -3.00 21.44
C ALA A 2 9.65 -2.43 20.63
N GLN A 3 10.51 -3.31 20.12
CA GLN A 3 11.57 -2.93 19.19
C GLN A 3 10.88 -2.52 17.88
N PHE A 4 10.72 -1.23 17.67
CA PHE A 4 10.16 -0.67 16.44
C PHE A 4 11.25 -0.80 15.37
N PHE A 5 11.06 -1.74 14.44
CA PHE A 5 11.98 -1.98 13.33
C PHE A 5 12.32 -0.67 12.58
N PRO A 6 13.57 -0.50 12.10
CA PRO A 6 14.01 0.69 11.38
C PRO A 6 13.04 1.02 10.22
N ARG A 7 12.56 2.27 10.20
CA ARG A 7 11.47 2.78 9.31
C ARG A 7 11.92 2.98 7.86
N GLU A 8 12.54 1.98 7.24
CA GLU A 8 12.68 2.05 5.79
C GLU A 8 11.30 1.80 5.17
N LYS A 9 10.78 2.83 4.48
CA LYS A 9 9.47 2.76 3.83
C LYS A 9 9.59 1.74 2.70
N ILE A 10 8.81 0.66 2.76
CA ILE A 10 8.87 -0.45 1.79
C ILE A 10 8.62 0.04 0.34
N PHE A 11 7.82 1.10 0.18
CA PHE A 11 7.57 1.72 -1.10
C PHE A 11 8.04 3.18 -1.13
N PRO A 12 8.52 3.65 -2.31
CA PRO A 12 8.82 5.05 -2.51
C PRO A 12 7.57 5.92 -2.32
N GLU A 13 7.81 7.21 -2.04
CA GLU A 13 6.74 8.16 -1.75
C GLU A 13 5.78 8.36 -2.93
N SER A 14 6.32 8.52 -4.13
CA SER A 14 5.56 8.69 -5.37
C SER A 14 4.54 7.58 -5.61
N VAL A 15 4.93 6.33 -5.38
CA VAL A 15 4.04 5.17 -5.53
C VAL A 15 2.91 5.23 -4.50
N ARG A 16 3.23 5.53 -3.23
CA ARG A 16 2.23 5.62 -2.16
C ARG A 16 1.24 6.76 -2.39
N ASP A 17 1.71 7.90 -2.91
CA ASP A 17 0.83 9.03 -3.22
C ASP A 17 -0.06 8.74 -4.42
N THR A 18 0.44 8.07 -5.46
CA THR A 18 -0.38 7.62 -6.60
C THR A 18 -1.51 6.73 -6.10
N PHE A 19 -1.19 5.71 -5.30
CA PHE A 19 -2.21 4.83 -4.72
C PHE A 19 -3.22 5.55 -3.83
N LYS A 20 -2.81 6.60 -3.09
CA LYS A 20 -3.76 7.40 -2.30
C LYS A 20 -4.84 7.99 -3.19
N TYR A 21 -4.46 8.63 -4.29
CA TYR A 21 -5.42 9.28 -5.19
C TYR A 21 -6.25 8.27 -5.99
N GLU A 22 -5.66 7.19 -6.48
CA GLU A 22 -6.39 6.11 -7.18
C GLU A 22 -7.47 5.50 -6.27
N ILE A 23 -7.13 5.18 -5.03
CA ILE A 23 -8.09 4.59 -4.08
C ILE A 23 -9.15 5.61 -3.64
N ALA A 24 -8.79 6.89 -3.53
CA ALA A 24 -9.78 7.93 -3.25
C ALA A 24 -10.79 8.09 -4.41
N GLU A 25 -10.33 7.97 -5.65
CA GLU A 25 -11.19 7.96 -6.84
C GLU A 25 -12.13 6.76 -6.85
N GLU A 26 -11.62 5.55 -6.62
CA GLU A 26 -12.44 4.34 -6.51
C GLU A 26 -13.54 4.45 -5.42
N LEU A 27 -13.25 5.18 -4.34
CA LEU A 27 -14.17 5.36 -3.22
C LEU A 27 -15.10 6.57 -3.39
N GLY A 28 -14.97 7.34 -4.48
CA GLY A 28 -15.76 8.55 -4.72
C GLY A 28 -15.44 9.69 -3.73
N LEU A 29 -14.24 9.69 -3.17
CA LEU A 29 -13.78 10.64 -2.15
C LEU A 29 -13.00 11.82 -2.75
N THR A 30 -12.68 11.78 -4.05
CA THR A 30 -11.89 12.82 -4.74
C THR A 30 -12.48 14.22 -4.57
N THR A 31 -13.80 14.36 -4.60
CA THR A 31 -14.47 15.68 -4.45
C THR A 31 -14.29 16.30 -3.07
N LYS A 32 -13.95 15.50 -2.06
CA LYS A 32 -13.67 15.95 -0.69
C LYS A 32 -12.20 16.28 -0.47
N ILE A 33 -11.32 15.88 -1.40
CA ILE A 33 -9.88 16.17 -1.35
C ILE A 33 -9.64 17.42 -2.19
N GLN A 34 -9.61 18.57 -1.55
CA GLN A 34 -9.34 19.86 -2.21
C GLN A 34 -7.86 20.19 -2.04
N ASP A 35 -7.16 20.48 -3.15
CA ASP A 35 -5.73 20.85 -3.14
C ASP A 35 -4.82 19.85 -2.39
N GLY A 36 -5.18 18.56 -2.42
CA GLY A 36 -4.45 17.52 -1.68
C GLY A 36 -4.67 17.54 -0.16
N TYR A 37 -5.63 18.32 0.34
CA TYR A 37 -6.01 18.33 1.75
C TYR A 37 -6.97 17.19 2.10
N TRP A 38 -6.49 16.27 2.94
CA TRP A 38 -7.27 15.10 3.39
C TRP A 38 -8.05 15.36 4.69
N GLY A 39 -7.87 16.52 5.34
CA GLY A 39 -8.51 16.81 6.63
C GLY A 39 -10.02 17.05 6.55
N ALA A 40 -10.56 17.29 5.36
CA ALA A 40 -12.01 17.39 5.14
C ALA A 40 -12.70 16.00 5.12
N LEU A 41 -11.93 14.92 5.00
CA LEU A 41 -12.45 13.56 5.05
C LEU A 41 -12.66 13.13 6.51
N THR A 42 -13.66 12.29 6.72
CA THR A 42 -13.86 11.68 8.04
C THR A 42 -12.73 10.71 8.34
N ALA A 43 -12.42 10.51 9.63
CA ALA A 43 -11.43 9.50 10.04
C ALA A 43 -11.76 8.09 9.50
N SER A 44 -13.05 7.77 9.36
CA SER A 44 -13.53 6.53 8.75
C SER A 44 -13.15 6.44 7.27
N ASP A 45 -13.39 7.50 6.49
CA ASP A 45 -13.04 7.55 5.06
C ASP A 45 -11.53 7.44 4.85
N CYS A 46 -10.73 8.17 5.63
CA CYS A 46 -9.28 8.06 5.62
C CYS A 46 -8.81 6.64 5.99
N GLY A 47 -9.46 6.00 6.98
CA GLY A 47 -9.19 4.63 7.38
C GLY A 47 -9.49 3.62 6.27
N ARG A 48 -10.59 3.81 5.53
CA ARG A 48 -10.95 2.97 4.37
C ARG A 48 -9.91 3.08 3.25
N VAL A 49 -9.47 4.30 2.93
CA VAL A 49 -8.40 4.54 1.94
C VAL A 49 -7.11 3.85 2.38
N GLY A 50 -6.64 4.13 3.60
CA GLY A 50 -5.41 3.55 4.14
C GLY A 50 -5.46 2.02 4.23
N GLY A 51 -6.60 1.46 4.63
CA GLY A 51 -6.82 0.01 4.70
C GLY A 51 -6.78 -0.67 3.34
N LYS A 52 -7.40 -0.07 2.31
CA LYS A 52 -7.33 -0.58 0.93
C LYS A 52 -5.90 -0.56 0.39
N ILE A 53 -5.15 0.52 0.62
CA ILE A 53 -3.75 0.65 0.18
C ILE A 53 -2.90 -0.41 0.88
N GLY A 54 -2.92 -0.45 2.21
CA GLY A 54 -2.12 -1.38 3.00
C GLY A 54 -2.45 -2.85 2.70
N GLY A 55 -3.74 -3.20 2.62
CA GLY A 55 -4.17 -4.56 2.31
C GLY A 55 -3.76 -5.01 0.91
N SER A 56 -3.89 -4.14 -0.09
CA SER A 56 -3.49 -4.46 -1.48
C SER A 56 -1.98 -4.61 -1.61
N MET A 57 -1.22 -3.73 -0.96
CA MET A 57 0.25 -3.79 -0.92
C MET A 57 0.75 -5.07 -0.26
N VAL A 58 0.24 -5.41 0.92
CA VAL A 58 0.63 -6.63 1.65
C VAL A 58 0.30 -7.87 0.82
N LYS A 59 -0.89 -7.93 0.22
CA LYS A 59 -1.28 -9.04 -0.65
C LYS A 59 -0.34 -9.19 -1.85
N ALA A 60 0.05 -8.09 -2.48
CA ALA A 60 1.00 -8.09 -3.59
C ALA A 60 2.39 -8.58 -3.15
N MET A 61 2.87 -8.17 -1.95
CA MET A 61 4.13 -8.65 -1.40
C MET A 61 4.12 -10.16 -1.14
N VAL A 62 3.07 -10.66 -0.49
CA VAL A 62 2.92 -12.09 -0.19
C VAL A 62 2.93 -12.90 -1.48
N ARG A 63 2.12 -12.50 -2.47
CA ARG A 63 2.08 -13.16 -3.77
C ARG A 63 3.44 -13.17 -4.47
N ARG A 64 4.21 -12.07 -4.39
CA ARG A 64 5.56 -12.01 -4.94
C ARG A 64 6.52 -12.93 -4.21
N ALA A 65 6.46 -12.98 -2.88
CA ALA A 65 7.28 -13.88 -2.08
C ALA A 65 6.97 -15.35 -2.40
N GLU A 66 5.69 -15.72 -2.50
CA GLU A 66 5.26 -17.06 -2.93
C GLU A 66 5.77 -17.42 -4.33
N ALA A 67 5.74 -16.47 -5.26
CA ALA A 67 6.25 -16.67 -6.62
C ALA A 67 7.78 -16.88 -6.64
N LEU A 68 8.54 -16.12 -5.84
CA LEU A 68 9.99 -16.29 -5.71
C LEU A 68 10.35 -17.66 -5.13
N LEU A 69 9.68 -18.07 -4.04
CA LEU A 69 9.86 -19.40 -3.44
C LEU A 69 9.53 -20.53 -4.42
N SER A 70 8.52 -20.33 -5.27
CA SER A 70 8.16 -21.29 -6.32
C SER A 70 9.18 -21.34 -7.46
N GLN A 71 9.87 -20.22 -7.76
CA GLN A 71 10.89 -20.14 -8.80
C GLN A 71 12.26 -20.67 -8.34
N ASP A 72 12.62 -20.47 -7.07
CA ASP A 72 13.87 -20.98 -6.47
C ASP A 72 13.90 -22.52 -6.40
N GLY A 73 12.74 -23.19 -6.51
CA GLY A 73 12.64 -24.65 -6.64
C GLY A 73 13.02 -25.22 -8.02
N ASN A 74 13.41 -24.40 -9.00
CA ASN A 74 13.71 -24.84 -10.37
C ASN A 74 15.07 -24.35 -10.91
N GLN A 75 16.07 -24.15 -10.05
CA GLN A 75 17.46 -24.02 -10.50
C GLN A 75 18.10 -25.42 -10.57
N PRO A 76 18.40 -25.97 -11.76
CA PRO A 76 19.29 -27.12 -11.82
C PRO A 76 20.66 -26.67 -11.28
N LEU A 77 21.15 -27.38 -10.27
CA LEU A 77 22.52 -27.28 -9.80
C LEU A 77 23.45 -27.59 -10.99
N THR A 78 24.06 -26.56 -11.58
CA THR A 78 25.22 -26.71 -12.47
C THR A 78 26.50 -26.60 -11.67
#